data_AF-M0PD32-F1
#
_entry.id   AF-M0PD32-F1
#
_cell.length_a   1.000
_cell.length_b   1.000
_cell.length_c   1.000
_cell.angle_alpha   90.00
_cell.angle_beta   90.00
_cell.angle_gamma   90.00
#
_symmetry.space_group_name_H-M   'P 1'
#
loop_
_entity.id
_entity.type
_entity.pdbx_description
1 polymer ?
#
loop_
_entity_poly.entity_id
_entity_poly.type
_entity_poly.pdbx_seq_one_letter_code
_entity_poly.pdbx_strand_id
1 'polypeptide(L)'
;MARTPEDPPIRDPGLYALTDHFRERLEQPGRYVSTRTVSDAIRRGQLRWNRTDGWRFALVESGIRFVVVVSDTETNSPVVVTGWTEVADRDAALDARRWDPVDVDTIAVRTALSESASTPIPDRIRPRAVTRPFIVGEHRLRTDAGDPYVWCSDCGCRFRSKAGITSRGCHGPSGR
;
A
#
# COMPACT_ATOMS: atom_id res chain seq x y z
N MET A 1 -24.64 -28.31 3.99
CA MET A 1 -25.17 -26.97 3.70
C MET A 1 -24.00 -26.15 3.15
N ALA A 2 -24.13 -25.52 1.98
CA ALA A 2 -23.07 -24.68 1.44
C ALA A 2 -22.95 -23.41 2.31
N ARG A 3 -21.73 -22.97 2.59
CA ARG A 3 -21.49 -21.71 3.32
C ARG A 3 -21.93 -20.51 2.47
N THR A 4 -22.44 -19.48 3.11
CA THR A 4 -22.73 -18.19 2.47
C THR A 4 -21.65 -17.15 2.81
N PRO A 5 -21.52 -16.06 2.04
CA PRO A 5 -20.55 -15.00 2.34
C PRO A 5 -20.71 -14.38 3.73
N GLU A 6 -21.91 -14.44 4.32
CA GLU A 6 -22.22 -13.94 5.66
C GLU A 6 -21.79 -14.90 6.78
N ASP A 7 -21.46 -16.15 6.48
CA ASP A 7 -20.98 -17.10 7.48
C ASP A 7 -19.59 -16.70 7.99
N PRO A 8 -19.33 -16.71 9.32
CA PRO A 8 -18.02 -16.39 9.86
C PRO A 8 -16.90 -17.23 9.23
N PRO A 9 -15.80 -16.63 8.73
CA PRO A 9 -14.74 -17.34 8.02
C PRO A 9 -14.02 -18.34 8.93
N ILE A 10 -13.50 -19.38 8.30
CA ILE A 10 -12.76 -20.45 8.97
C ILE A 10 -11.42 -19.88 9.48
N ARG A 11 -11.00 -20.30 10.68
CA ARG A 11 -9.73 -19.86 11.29
C ARG A 11 -8.55 -20.79 11.01
N ASP A 12 -8.54 -21.40 9.83
CA ASP A 12 -7.44 -22.24 9.36
C ASP A 12 -6.80 -21.63 8.10
N PRO A 13 -5.61 -21.03 8.21
CA PRO A 13 -4.95 -20.40 7.06
C PRO A 13 -4.56 -21.40 5.96
N GLY A 14 -4.44 -22.71 6.27
CA GLY A 14 -4.11 -23.73 5.27
C GLY A 14 -5.22 -23.94 4.23
N LEU A 15 -6.44 -23.48 4.51
CA LEU A 15 -7.58 -23.58 3.61
C LEU A 15 -7.70 -22.39 2.64
N TYR A 16 -6.95 -21.31 2.89
CA TYR A 16 -7.07 -20.08 2.11
C TYR A 16 -6.13 -20.10 0.90
N ALA A 17 -6.70 -19.92 -0.29
CA ALA A 17 -5.91 -19.60 -1.46
C ALA A 17 -5.55 -18.09 -1.48
N LEU A 18 -4.37 -17.77 -1.98
CA LEU A 18 -3.98 -16.38 -2.23
C LEU A 18 -4.47 -15.98 -3.62
N THR A 19 -5.11 -14.82 -3.73
CA THR A 19 -5.44 -14.23 -5.05
C THR A 19 -4.18 -13.69 -5.72
N ASP A 20 -4.15 -13.64 -7.06
CA ASP A 20 -3.05 -13.00 -7.80
C ASP A 20 -2.89 -11.54 -7.40
N HIS A 21 -4.01 -10.84 -7.22
CA HIS A 21 -4.03 -9.48 -6.69
C HIS A 21 -3.30 -9.37 -5.34
N PHE A 22 -3.53 -10.30 -4.42
CA PHE A 22 -2.85 -10.30 -3.14
C PHE A 22 -1.35 -10.60 -3.28
N ARG A 23 -0.97 -11.56 -4.13
CA ARG A 23 0.44 -11.91 -4.40
C ARG A 23 1.22 -10.70 -4.91
N GLU A 24 0.70 -9.99 -5.91
CA GLU A 24 1.30 -8.77 -6.43
C GLU A 24 1.47 -7.69 -5.36
N ARG A 25 0.55 -7.62 -4.38
CA ARG A 25 0.64 -6.65 -3.28
C ARG A 25 1.66 -7.00 -2.21
N LEU A 26 2.03 -8.27 -2.04
CA LEU A 26 3.10 -8.66 -1.11
C LEU A 26 4.45 -8.09 -1.53
N GLU A 27 4.66 -7.87 -2.84
CA GLU A 27 5.88 -7.31 -3.40
C GLU A 27 5.94 -5.78 -3.29
N GLN A 28 4.81 -5.13 -2.97
CA GLN A 28 4.75 -3.68 -2.92
C GLN A 28 5.37 -3.13 -1.63
N PRO A 29 6.41 -2.28 -1.73
CA PRO A 29 7.01 -1.66 -0.55
C PRO A 29 5.98 -0.80 0.18
N GLY A 30 6.12 -0.74 1.50
CA GLY A 30 5.25 0.06 2.37
C GLY A 30 3.88 -0.57 2.70
N ARG A 31 3.62 -1.82 2.31
CA ARG A 31 2.42 -2.57 2.77
C ARG A 31 2.66 -3.30 4.08
N TYR A 32 3.90 -3.77 4.29
CA TYR A 32 4.35 -4.49 5.49
C TYR A 32 3.50 -5.72 5.85
N VAL A 33 2.78 -6.28 4.89
CA VAL A 33 2.03 -7.54 5.03
C VAL A 33 2.87 -8.68 4.50
N SER A 34 2.88 -9.81 5.21
CA SER A 34 3.52 -11.05 4.78
C SER A 34 2.54 -12.22 4.88
N THR A 35 2.85 -13.34 4.22
CA THR A 35 2.07 -14.60 4.35
C THR A 35 2.03 -15.09 5.80
N ARG A 36 3.09 -14.87 6.57
CA ARG A 36 3.13 -15.15 8.01
C ARG A 36 2.11 -14.29 8.76
N THR A 37 2.11 -12.98 8.54
CA THR A 37 1.17 -12.08 9.21
C THR A 37 -0.28 -12.37 8.82
N VAL A 38 -0.53 -12.79 7.58
CA VAL A 38 -1.85 -13.28 7.16
C VAL A 38 -2.25 -14.52 7.94
N SER A 39 -1.36 -15.50 8.03
CA SER A 39 -1.61 -16.74 8.78
C SER A 39 -1.92 -16.46 10.24
N ASP A 40 -1.18 -15.53 10.84
CA ASP A 40 -1.36 -15.11 12.22
C ASP A 40 -2.68 -14.35 12.43
N ALA A 41 -3.08 -13.50 11.47
CA ALA A 41 -4.34 -12.80 11.51
C ALA A 41 -5.54 -13.74 11.39
N ILE A 42 -5.49 -14.74 10.49
CA ILE A 42 -6.57 -15.74 10.35
C ILE A 42 -6.74 -16.54 11.65
N ARG A 43 -5.64 -16.95 12.29
CA ARG A 43 -5.70 -17.72 13.53
C ARG A 43 -6.18 -16.88 14.71
N ARG A 44 -5.54 -15.73 14.94
CA ARG A 44 -5.59 -14.99 16.22
C ARG A 44 -6.27 -13.63 16.12
N GLY A 45 -6.49 -13.12 14.90
CA GLY A 45 -7.08 -11.82 14.68
C GLY A 45 -8.52 -11.73 15.17
N GLN A 46 -8.92 -10.52 15.53
CA GLN A 46 -10.32 -10.19 15.77
C GLN A 46 -11.08 -10.23 14.45
N LEU A 47 -12.25 -10.85 14.46
CA LEU A 47 -13.09 -10.95 13.29
C LEU A 47 -14.02 -9.74 13.20
N ARG A 48 -14.11 -9.14 12.00
CA ARG A 48 -14.96 -7.97 11.71
C ARG A 48 -15.71 -8.20 10.41
N TRP A 49 -17.00 -7.88 10.39
CA TRP A 49 -17.81 -7.88 9.18
C TRP A 49 -17.99 -6.45 8.66
N ASN A 50 -17.82 -6.25 7.36
CA ASN A 50 -18.23 -5.04 6.66
C ASN A 50 -19.17 -5.42 5.51
N ARG A 51 -20.24 -4.66 5.32
CA ARG A 51 -21.21 -4.84 4.22
C ARG A 51 -20.58 -4.64 2.84
N THR A 52 -19.51 -3.84 2.72
CA THR A 52 -18.89 -3.54 1.42
C THR A 52 -17.80 -4.55 1.04
N ASP A 53 -16.92 -4.89 1.98
CA ASP A 53 -15.71 -5.70 1.69
C ASP A 53 -15.74 -7.10 2.33
N GLY A 54 -16.86 -7.47 2.97
CA GLY A 54 -17.03 -8.77 3.63
C GLY A 54 -16.25 -8.91 4.94
N TRP A 55 -15.78 -10.13 5.19
CA TRP A 55 -15.09 -10.48 6.44
C TRP A 55 -13.64 -10.03 6.47
N ARG A 56 -13.20 -9.58 7.65
CA ARG A 56 -11.84 -9.13 7.90
C ARG A 56 -11.30 -9.72 9.19
N PHE A 57 -10.05 -10.19 9.15
CA PHE A 57 -9.27 -10.45 10.34
C PHE A 57 -8.39 -9.24 10.66
N ALA A 58 -8.46 -8.75 11.90
CA ALA A 58 -7.63 -7.65 12.40
C ALA A 58 -6.75 -8.14 13.54
N LEU A 59 -5.43 -8.11 13.35
CA LEU A 59 -4.44 -8.49 14.35
C LEU A 59 -3.60 -7.27 14.71
N VAL A 60 -3.50 -6.92 15.99
CA VAL A 60 -2.59 -5.86 16.46
C VAL A 60 -1.35 -6.51 17.05
N GLU A 61 -0.18 -6.20 16.52
CA GLU A 61 1.11 -6.61 17.07
C GLU A 61 2.05 -5.40 17.07
N SER A 62 2.68 -5.11 18.21
CA SER A 62 3.69 -4.05 18.30
C SER A 62 3.19 -2.70 17.77
N GLY A 63 2.01 -2.25 18.23
CA GLY A 63 1.41 -0.98 17.82
C GLY A 63 0.88 -0.90 16.38
N ILE A 64 1.08 -1.93 15.54
CA ILE A 64 0.60 -1.98 14.15
C ILE A 64 -0.56 -2.98 14.03
N ARG A 65 -1.66 -2.54 13.42
CA ARG A 65 -2.79 -3.39 13.05
C ARG A 65 -2.60 -3.92 11.64
N PHE A 66 -2.66 -5.24 11.50
CA PHE A 66 -2.73 -5.95 10.23
C PHE A 66 -4.18 -6.31 9.94
N VAL A 67 -4.70 -5.80 8.84
CA VAL A 67 -6.06 -6.11 8.36
C VAL A 67 -5.95 -7.01 7.14
N VAL A 68 -6.66 -8.14 7.19
CA VAL A 68 -6.70 -9.15 6.13
C VAL A 68 -8.15 -9.35 5.73
N VAL A 69 -8.46 -9.06 4.48
CA VAL A 69 -9.80 -9.25 3.91
C VAL A 69 -9.87 -10.62 3.26
N VAL A 70 -10.91 -11.37 3.61
CA VAL A 70 -11.18 -12.69 3.06
C VAL A 70 -12.56 -12.75 2.46
N SER A 71 -12.71 -13.62 1.46
CA SER A 71 -14.01 -13.96 0.90
C SER A 71 -14.13 -15.46 0.81
N ASP A 72 -15.32 -15.97 1.08
CA ASP A 72 -15.70 -17.29 0.59
C ASP A 72 -15.86 -17.20 -0.93
N THR A 73 -15.61 -18.30 -1.63
CA THR A 73 -15.82 -18.40 -3.07
C THR A 73 -16.91 -19.43 -3.36
N GLU A 74 -17.42 -19.44 -4.58
CA GLU A 74 -18.30 -20.52 -5.06
C GLU A 74 -17.57 -21.88 -5.15
N THR A 75 -16.25 -21.90 -4.92
CA THR A 75 -15.41 -23.11 -4.91
C THR A 75 -15.14 -23.59 -3.48
N ASN A 76 -14.44 -24.72 -3.33
CA ASN A 76 -14.18 -25.35 -2.03
C ASN A 76 -13.17 -24.59 -1.13
N SER A 77 -12.54 -23.52 -1.61
CA SER A 77 -11.53 -22.79 -0.84
C SER A 77 -11.88 -21.32 -0.69
N PRO A 78 -11.87 -20.76 0.54
CA PRO A 78 -11.92 -19.32 0.71
C PRO A 78 -10.61 -18.68 0.22
N VAL A 79 -10.64 -17.37 -0.03
CA VAL A 79 -9.51 -16.63 -0.60
C VAL A 79 -9.11 -15.43 0.24
N VAL A 80 -7.81 -15.13 0.25
CA VAL A 80 -7.28 -13.85 0.73
C VAL A 80 -7.36 -12.85 -0.41
N VAL A 81 -8.22 -11.84 -0.26
CA VAL A 81 -8.48 -10.82 -1.28
C VAL A 81 -7.42 -9.73 -1.20
N THR A 82 -7.19 -9.18 -0.01
CA THR A 82 -6.20 -8.12 0.18
C THR A 82 -5.77 -8.02 1.64
N GLY A 83 -4.70 -7.26 1.90
CA GLY A 83 -4.29 -6.92 3.25
C GLY A 83 -3.51 -5.61 3.32
N TRP A 84 -3.54 -4.98 4.49
CA TRP A 84 -2.80 -3.75 4.76
C TRP A 84 -2.46 -3.59 6.24
N THR A 85 -1.70 -2.54 6.52
CA THR A 85 -1.32 -2.12 7.87
C THR A 85 -1.93 -0.78 8.22
N GLU A 86 -2.20 -0.58 9.50
CA GLU A 86 -2.62 0.68 10.11
C GLU A 86 -1.85 0.90 11.41
N VAL A 87 -1.58 2.15 11.78
CA VAL A 87 -1.04 2.46 13.10
C VAL A 87 -2.18 2.37 14.12
N ALA A 88 -2.09 1.41 15.04
CA ALA A 88 -3.04 1.28 16.14
C ALA A 88 -2.58 2.03 17.40
N ASP A 89 -1.28 2.02 17.67
CA ASP A 89 -0.62 2.73 18.75
C ASP A 89 0.80 3.09 18.28
N ARG A 90 1.04 4.40 18.12
CA ARG A 90 2.29 4.91 17.55
C ARG A 90 3.46 4.70 18.51
N ASP A 91 3.26 4.96 19.79
CA ASP A 91 4.33 4.88 20.79
C ASP A 91 4.73 3.42 20.98
N ALA A 92 3.75 2.51 21.08
CA ALA A 92 4.01 1.07 21.12
C ALA A 92 4.70 0.55 19.84
N ALA A 93 4.44 1.15 18.67
CA ALA A 93 5.11 0.78 17.42
C ALA A 93 6.59 1.20 17.40
N LEU A 94 6.89 2.41 17.87
CA LEU A 94 8.25 2.92 17.95
C LEU A 94 9.06 2.18 19.04
N ASP A 95 8.45 1.85 20.17
CA ASP A 95 9.10 1.15 21.28
C ASP A 95 9.44 -0.31 20.93
N ALA A 96 8.69 -0.94 20.04
CA ALA A 96 8.89 -2.34 19.67
C ALA A 96 10.19 -2.60 18.89
N ARG A 97 10.91 -1.57 18.43
CA ARG A 97 12.17 -1.61 17.64
C ARG A 97 12.13 -2.43 16.35
N ARG A 98 11.01 -3.08 16.04
CA ARG A 98 10.75 -3.79 14.77
C ARG A 98 10.53 -2.81 13.62
N TRP A 99 10.08 -1.60 13.92
CA TRP A 99 9.68 -0.58 12.96
C TRP A 99 10.60 0.63 13.07
N ASP A 100 11.14 1.09 11.96
CA ASP A 100 11.76 2.42 11.89
C ASP A 100 10.65 3.48 11.96
N PRO A 101 10.88 4.65 12.59
CA PRO A 101 10.02 5.83 12.43
C PRO A 101 9.48 6.06 11.00
N VAL A 102 10.31 5.85 9.97
CA VAL A 102 9.94 5.97 8.55
C VAL A 102 8.89 4.93 8.15
N ASP A 103 8.95 3.71 8.68
CA ASP A 103 7.95 2.68 8.43
C ASP A 103 6.61 3.08 9.05
N VAL A 104 6.63 3.54 10.30
CA VAL A 104 5.43 3.97 11.03
C VAL A 104 4.76 5.16 10.33
N ASP A 105 5.57 6.12 9.85
CA ASP A 105 5.07 7.25 9.06
C ASP A 105 4.51 6.82 7.71
N THR A 106 5.17 5.88 7.03
CA THR A 106 4.69 5.32 5.76
C THR A 106 3.33 4.64 5.93
N ILE A 107 3.17 3.84 6.99
CA ILE A 107 1.89 3.19 7.31
C ILE A 107 0.81 4.24 7.56
N ALA A 108 1.08 5.24 8.41
CA ALA A 108 0.13 6.29 8.74
C ALA A 108 -0.33 7.09 7.51
N VAL A 109 0.61 7.48 6.63
CA VAL A 109 0.29 8.23 5.40
C VAL A 109 -0.58 7.39 4.46
N ARG A 110 -0.29 6.09 4.31
CA ARG A 110 -1.09 5.21 3.43
C ARG A 110 -2.49 4.97 3.97
N THR A 111 -2.67 4.83 5.28
CA THR A 111 -3.99 4.75 5.91
C THR A 111 -4.78 6.01 5.62
N ALA A 112 -4.20 7.19 5.89
CA ALA A 112 -4.85 8.48 5.63
C ALA A 112 -5.24 8.67 4.16
N LEU A 113 -4.35 8.31 3.22
CA LEU A 113 -4.64 8.35 1.78
C LEU A 113 -5.77 7.40 1.36
N SER A 114 -5.89 6.24 2.02
CA SER A 114 -6.92 5.26 1.70
C SER A 114 -8.29 5.66 2.25
N GLU A 115 -8.33 6.25 3.45
CA GLU A 115 -9.56 6.77 4.07
C GLU A 115 -10.07 8.05 3.38
N SER A 116 -9.15 8.84 2.83
CA SER A 116 -9.41 10.14 2.20
C SER A 116 -9.23 10.10 0.68
N ALA A 117 -9.64 9.01 0.01
CA ALA A 117 -9.42 8.85 -1.43
C ALA A 117 -10.02 10.00 -2.29
N SER A 118 -11.01 10.74 -1.75
CA SER A 118 -11.65 11.91 -2.37
C SER A 118 -11.28 13.25 -1.73
N THR A 119 -10.51 13.27 -0.64
CA THR A 119 -10.11 14.50 0.06
C THR A 119 -8.60 14.73 -0.16
N PRO A 120 -8.20 15.80 -0.86
CA PRO A 120 -6.78 16.18 -0.96
C PRO A 120 -6.19 16.28 0.44
N ILE A 121 -5.04 15.63 0.71
CA ILE A 121 -4.37 15.71 2.01
C ILE A 121 -4.16 17.18 2.36
N PRO A 122 -4.74 17.69 3.47
CA PRO A 122 -4.51 19.06 3.90
C PRO A 122 -3.05 19.22 4.36
N ASP A 123 -2.33 20.10 3.67
CA ASP A 123 -1.18 20.92 4.13
C ASP A 123 0.03 20.28 4.82
N ARG A 124 0.18 18.95 4.90
CA ARG A 124 1.41 18.32 5.45
C ARG A 124 2.49 18.01 4.42
N ILE A 125 2.13 17.85 3.15
CA ILE A 125 3.08 17.91 2.04
C ILE A 125 2.93 19.31 1.45
N ARG A 126 3.57 20.31 2.07
CA ARG A 126 3.69 21.62 1.41
C ARG A 126 4.41 21.38 0.10
N PRO A 127 3.83 21.76 -1.07
CA PRO A 127 4.55 21.73 -2.32
C PRO A 127 5.83 22.54 -2.14
N ARG A 128 6.97 21.85 -2.02
CA ARG A 128 8.26 22.53 -2.01
C ARG A 128 8.59 22.78 -3.46
N ALA A 129 8.81 24.05 -3.80
CA ALA A 129 9.48 24.38 -5.05
C ALA A 129 10.82 23.66 -5.03
N VAL A 130 10.96 22.62 -5.86
CA VAL A 130 12.23 21.96 -6.09
C VAL A 130 13.00 22.87 -7.05
N THR A 131 13.64 23.88 -6.47
CA THR A 131 14.29 24.96 -7.25
C THR A 131 15.46 24.48 -8.09
N ARG A 132 16.04 23.32 -7.74
CA ARG A 132 17.17 22.72 -8.46
C ARG A 132 16.73 21.43 -9.14
N PRO A 133 17.15 21.20 -10.40
CA PRO A 133 16.91 19.92 -11.05
C PRO A 133 17.51 18.75 -10.27
N PHE A 134 16.82 17.61 -10.22
CA PHE A 134 17.27 16.36 -9.59
C PHE A 134 17.33 15.22 -10.61
N ILE A 135 18.18 14.22 -10.37
CA ILE A 135 18.40 13.12 -11.33
C ILE A 135 17.51 11.92 -10.99
N VAL A 136 16.80 11.39 -11.99
CA VAL A 136 16.15 10.07 -11.92
C VAL A 136 16.43 9.32 -13.22
N GLY A 137 17.06 8.15 -13.12
CA GLY A 137 17.61 7.47 -14.30
C GLY A 137 18.66 8.36 -14.97
N GLU A 138 18.52 8.56 -16.28
CA GLU A 138 19.39 9.45 -17.09
C GLU A 138 18.83 10.87 -17.23
N HIS A 139 17.72 11.20 -16.56
CA HIS A 139 17.03 12.47 -16.75
C HIS A 139 17.31 13.46 -15.62
N ARG A 140 17.64 14.71 -15.99
CA ARG A 140 17.71 15.86 -15.07
C ARG A 140 16.37 16.56 -14.97
N LEU A 141 15.60 16.21 -13.95
CA LEU A 141 14.18 16.56 -13.80
C LEU A 141 13.96 17.82 -12.98
N ARG A 142 12.95 18.59 -13.38
CA ARG A 142 12.40 19.74 -12.66
C ARG A 142 10.88 19.59 -12.55
N THR A 143 10.26 20.33 -11.65
CA THR A 143 8.81 20.40 -11.47
C THR A 143 8.48 21.67 -10.70
N ASP A 144 7.41 22.35 -11.09
CA ASP A 144 6.91 23.48 -10.32
C ASP A 144 5.97 23.00 -9.22
N ALA A 145 5.85 23.80 -8.17
CA ALA A 145 4.98 23.47 -7.04
C ALA A 145 3.52 23.30 -7.52
N GLY A 146 2.97 22.10 -7.36
CA GLY A 146 1.60 21.76 -7.75
C GLY A 146 1.48 21.08 -9.11
N ASP A 147 2.56 20.92 -9.88
CA ASP A 147 2.50 20.21 -11.15
C ASP A 147 2.32 18.69 -10.95
N PRO A 148 1.42 18.03 -11.71
CA PRO A 148 1.23 16.59 -11.65
C PRO A 148 2.26 15.80 -12.49
N TYR A 149 3.35 16.45 -12.91
CA TYR A 149 4.38 15.88 -13.76
C TYR A 149 5.75 16.53 -13.51
N VAL A 150 6.79 15.84 -13.97
CA VAL A 150 8.17 16.33 -13.99
C VAL A 150 8.64 16.50 -15.44
N TRP A 151 9.51 17.48 -15.68
CA TRP A 151 10.08 17.77 -16.99
C TRP A 151 11.59 17.57 -16.97
N CYS A 152 12.12 16.88 -17.97
CA CYS A 152 13.57 16.75 -18.14
C CYS A 152 14.14 18.03 -18.77
N SER A 153 15.14 18.63 -18.13
CA SER A 153 15.84 19.82 -18.63
C SER A 153 16.72 19.50 -19.83
N ASP A 154 17.12 18.23 -19.99
CA ASP A 154 18.05 17.82 -21.05
C ASP A 154 17.30 17.39 -22.32
N CYS A 155 16.24 16.59 -22.20
CA CYS A 155 15.49 16.07 -23.36
C CYS A 155 14.08 16.66 -23.54
N GLY A 156 13.62 17.54 -22.66
CA GLY A 156 12.31 18.18 -22.73
C GLY A 156 11.10 17.28 -22.47
N CYS A 157 11.32 15.97 -22.23
CA CYS A 157 10.23 15.03 -22.01
C CYS A 157 9.50 15.29 -20.68
N ARG A 158 8.19 15.06 -20.69
CA ARG A 158 7.32 15.12 -19.51
C ARG A 158 6.97 13.72 -19.03
N PHE A 159 7.04 13.50 -17.72
CA PHE A 159 6.74 12.21 -17.12
C PHE A 159 5.80 12.35 -15.93
N ARG A 160 4.87 11.41 -15.79
CA ARG A 160 3.91 11.32 -14.67
C ARG A 160 4.20 10.17 -13.70
N SER A 161 5.18 9.33 -14.01
CA SER A 161 5.53 8.18 -13.18
C SER A 161 7.03 7.87 -13.29
N LYS A 162 7.58 7.28 -12.22
CA LYS A 162 8.96 6.81 -12.21
C LYS A 162 9.20 5.74 -13.28
N ALA A 163 8.26 4.83 -13.48
CA ALA A 163 8.32 3.83 -14.53
C ALA A 163 8.48 4.46 -15.92
N GLY A 164 7.72 5.52 -16.22
CA GLY A 164 7.84 6.24 -17.50
C GLY A 164 9.18 6.96 -17.68
N ILE A 165 9.82 7.40 -16.58
CA ILE A 165 11.17 7.99 -16.61
C ILE A 165 12.21 6.91 -16.89
N THR A 166 12.13 5.77 -16.19
CA THR A 166 13.17 4.73 -16.24
C THR A 166 13.07 3.82 -17.47
N SER A 167 11.90 3.76 -18.12
CA SER A 167 11.71 2.97 -19.35
C SER A 167 12.25 3.66 -20.60
N ARG A 168 12.65 4.93 -20.52
CA ARG A 168 13.10 5.73 -21.66
C ARG A 168 14.45 6.38 -21.37
N GLY A 169 15.44 6.13 -22.22
CA GLY A 169 16.75 6.79 -22.16
C GLY A 169 16.67 8.31 -22.40
N CYS A 170 17.62 9.06 -21.86
CA CYS A 170 17.71 10.51 -22.09
C CYS A 170 18.66 10.77 -23.27
N HIS A 171 18.12 11.21 -24.41
CA HIS A 171 18.91 11.37 -25.64
C HIS A 171 19.18 12.84 -26.02
N GLY A 172 19.26 13.74 -25.03
CA GLY A 172 19.37 15.19 -25.26
C GLY A 172 18.11 15.79 -25.90
N PRO A 173 18.10 17.09 -26.25
CA PRO A 173 16.93 17.71 -26.84
C PRO A 173 16.69 17.05 -28.19
N SER A 174 15.55 16.36 -28.32
CA SER A 174 15.07 15.89 -29.62
C SER A 174 14.90 17.12 -30.50
N GLY A 175 15.85 17.33 -31.40
CA GLY A 175 15.82 18.42 -32.35
C GLY A 175 14.66 18.22 -33.33
N ARG A 176 13.74 19.18 -33.30
CA ARG A 176 12.54 19.40 -34.16
C ARG A 176 11.29 18.61 -33.81
#